data_AF-A0A7Y0AME1-F1
#
_entry.id   AF-A0A7Y0AME1-F1
#
_cell.length_a   1.000
_cell.length_b   1.000
_cell.length_c   1.000
_cell.angle_alpha   90.00
_cell.angle_beta   90.00
_cell.angle_gamma   90.00
#
_symmetry.space_group_name_H-M   'P 1'
#
loop_
_entity.id
_entity.type
_entity.pdbx_description
1 polymer ?
#
loop_
_entity_poly.entity_id
_entity_poly.type
_entity_poly.pdbx_seq_one_letter_code
_entity_poly.pdbx_strand_id
1 'polypeptide(L)'
;MNELLNKRMADMTLRDVMEASHLVELSKSISLTLDEFCKIIGKPRRRVYSLIDNKLLPEELLIGGFASRKQKTKLMFHTQKVLEWLKVQMKTENTAGEFYKNNF
;
A
#
# COMPACT_ATOMS: atom_id res chain seq x y z
N MET A 1 5.81 -4.49 -11.46
CA MET A 1 6.32 -4.20 -10.10
C MET A 1 7.70 -4.82 -9.81
N ASN A 2 8.11 -5.88 -10.53
CA ASN A 2 9.45 -6.49 -10.37
C ASN A 2 10.61 -5.69 -10.98
N GLU A 3 10.38 -4.75 -11.90
CA GLU A 3 11.47 -3.99 -12.53
C GLU A 3 12.21 -3.07 -11.54
N LEU A 4 11.53 -2.53 -10.53
CA LEU A 4 12.14 -1.59 -9.59
C LEU A 4 12.99 -2.29 -8.52
N LEU A 5 12.60 -3.51 -8.14
CA LEU A 5 13.39 -4.39 -7.25
C LEU A 5 14.55 -5.08 -7.97
N ASN A 6 14.42 -5.31 -9.28
CA ASN A 6 15.48 -5.91 -10.11
C ASN A 6 16.42 -4.88 -10.76
N LYS A 7 16.09 -3.58 -10.75
CA LYS A 7 16.98 -2.52 -11.23
C LYS A 7 18.13 -2.36 -10.26
N ARG A 8 19.36 -2.33 -10.78
CA ARG A 8 20.53 -2.01 -9.97
C ARG A 8 20.39 -0.55 -9.52
N MET A 9 20.94 -0.18 -8.37
CA MET A 9 20.93 1.23 -7.92
C MET A 9 21.49 2.19 -8.98
N ALA A 10 22.41 1.71 -9.84
CA ALA A 10 22.97 2.46 -10.96
C ALA A 10 21.95 2.78 -12.08
N ASP A 11 20.83 2.06 -12.15
CA ASP A 11 19.77 2.23 -13.17
C ASP A 11 18.61 3.10 -12.65
N MET A 12 18.68 3.57 -11.40
CA MET A 12 17.66 4.41 -10.78
C MET A 12 17.98 5.88 -10.98
N THR A 13 16.97 6.69 -11.30
CA THR A 13 17.15 8.15 -11.29
C THR A 13 17.24 8.66 -9.86
N LEU A 14 17.85 9.83 -9.66
CA LEU A 14 17.88 10.49 -8.34
C LEU A 14 16.48 10.60 -7.73
N ARG A 15 15.48 10.88 -8.57
CA ARG A 15 14.08 10.97 -8.16
C ARG A 15 13.57 9.63 -7.61
N ASP A 16 13.86 8.52 -8.27
CA ASP A 16 13.43 7.19 -7.81
C ASP A 16 14.05 6.85 -6.45
N VAL A 17 15.32 7.22 -6.23
CA VAL A 17 16.01 7.04 -4.94
C VAL A 17 15.38 7.88 -3.85
N MET A 18 15.03 9.14 -4.13
CA MET A 18 14.34 10.02 -3.19
C MET A 18 12.94 9.49 -2.83
N GLU A 19 12.18 9.01 -3.81
CA GLU A 19 10.86 8.42 -3.59
C GLU A 19 10.97 7.14 -2.74
N ALA A 20 11.94 6.27 -3.02
CA ALA A 20 12.20 5.09 -2.21
C ALA A 20 12.61 5.43 -0.77
N SER A 21 13.49 6.41 -0.58
CA SER A 21 13.91 6.85 0.76
C SER A 21 12.74 7.41 1.57
N HIS A 22 11.87 8.21 0.93
CA HIS A 22 10.68 8.75 1.58
C HIS A 22 9.74 7.63 2.05
N LEU A 23 9.55 6.58 1.23
CA LEU A 23 8.73 5.43 1.60
C LEU A 23 9.34 4.63 2.77
N VAL A 24 10.67 4.50 2.83
CA VAL A 24 11.37 3.87 3.96
C VAL A 24 11.13 4.68 5.24
N GLU A 25 11.19 6.01 5.19
CA GLU A 25 10.89 6.83 6.37
C GLU A 25 9.45 6.67 6.85
N LEU A 26 8.48 6.68 5.93
CA LEU A 26 7.08 6.46 6.26
C LEU A 26 6.86 5.10 6.93
N SER A 27 7.58 4.07 6.51
CA SER A 27 7.49 2.72 7.11
C SER A 27 7.92 2.65 8.58
N LYS A 28 8.68 3.64 9.07
CA LYS A 28 9.11 3.72 10.48
C LYS A 28 8.02 4.25 11.41
N SER A 29 7.02 4.94 10.87
CA SER A 29 5.89 5.46 11.65
C SER A 29 4.96 4.31 12.09
N ILE A 30 4.36 4.43 13.28
CA ILE A 30 3.41 3.41 13.79
C ILE A 30 2.07 3.47 13.04
N SER A 31 1.69 4.67 12.60
CA SER A 31 0.42 4.93 11.92
C SER A 31 0.62 5.80 10.69
N LEU A 32 -0.16 5.54 9.65
CA LEU A 32 -0.21 6.33 8.42
C LEU A 32 -1.48 7.16 8.39
N THR A 33 -1.37 8.38 7.91
CA THR A 33 -2.50 9.20 7.48
C THR A 33 -3.07 8.67 6.16
N LEU A 34 -4.28 9.12 5.80
CA LEU A 34 -4.86 8.83 4.49
C LEU A 34 -3.94 9.24 3.32
N ASP A 35 -3.22 10.35 3.42
CA ASP A 35 -2.35 10.81 2.33
C ASP A 35 -1.15 9.90 2.13
N GLU A 36 -0.51 9.51 3.23
CA GLU A 36 0.61 8.58 3.19
C GLU A 36 0.16 7.21 2.69
N PHE A 37 -1.01 6.73 3.15
CA PHE A 37 -1.59 5.50 2.63
C PHE A 37 -1.87 5.59 1.12
N CYS A 38 -2.46 6.69 0.64
CA CYS A 38 -2.71 6.92 -0.79
C CYS A 38 -1.41 6.88 -1.61
N LYS A 39 -0.33 7.48 -1.11
CA LYS A 39 1.00 7.45 -1.75
C LYS A 39 1.55 6.03 -1.82
N ILE A 40 1.48 5.27 -0.72
CA ILE A 40 2.00 3.90 -0.64
C ILE A 40 1.30 2.98 -1.65
N ILE A 41 -0.02 3.07 -1.78
CA ILE A 41 -0.78 2.21 -2.71
C ILE A 41 -0.89 2.80 -4.13
N GLY A 42 -0.38 4.01 -4.34
CA GLY A 42 -0.44 4.72 -5.62
C GLY A 42 -1.87 5.00 -6.11
N LYS A 43 -2.83 5.27 -5.22
CA LYS A 43 -4.23 5.54 -5.58
C LYS A 43 -4.71 6.90 -5.06
N PRO A 44 -5.57 7.61 -5.82
CA PRO A 44 -6.12 8.89 -5.36
C PRO A 44 -7.11 8.68 -4.21
N ARG A 45 -7.22 9.69 -3.32
CA ARG A 45 -8.12 9.68 -2.15
C ARG A 45 -9.52 9.17 -2.46
N ARG A 46 -10.15 9.67 -3.54
CA ARG A 46 -11.51 9.26 -3.95
C ARG A 46 -11.62 7.75 -4.14
N ARG A 47 -10.62 7.12 -4.75
CA ARG A 47 -10.62 5.67 -4.97
C ARG A 47 -10.40 4.93 -3.66
N VAL A 48 -9.55 5.44 -2.78
CA VAL A 48 -9.34 4.87 -1.44
C VAL A 48 -10.61 4.93 -0.60
N TYR A 49 -11.30 6.08 -0.59
CA TYR A 49 -12.60 6.20 0.08
C TYR A 49 -13.59 5.18 -0.46
N SER A 50 -13.71 5.05 -1.78
CA SER A 50 -14.56 4.04 -2.40
C SER A 50 -14.20 2.61 -1.97
N LEU A 51 -12.91 2.26 -1.88
CA LEU A 51 -12.50 0.93 -1.43
C LEU A 51 -12.94 0.67 0.01
N ILE A 52 -12.84 1.68 0.87
CA ILE A 52 -13.25 1.55 2.27
C ILE A 52 -14.78 1.53 2.40
N ASP A 53 -15.50 2.37 1.65
CA ASP A 53 -16.96 2.44 1.67
C ASP A 53 -17.59 1.11 1.24
N ASN A 54 -16.97 0.46 0.25
CA ASN A 54 -17.39 -0.86 -0.23
C ASN A 54 -16.78 -2.02 0.56
N LYS A 55 -16.07 -1.75 1.68
CA LYS A 55 -15.41 -2.77 2.53
C LYS A 55 -14.46 -3.70 1.77
N LEU A 56 -13.81 -3.18 0.73
CA LEU A 56 -12.83 -3.88 -0.08
C LEU A 56 -11.42 -3.84 0.52
N LEU A 57 -11.22 -3.01 1.55
CA LEU A 57 -10.03 -3.06 2.39
C LEU A 57 -10.33 -3.83 3.68
N PRO A 58 -9.39 -4.67 4.16
CA PRO A 58 -9.52 -5.31 5.47
C PRO A 58 -9.69 -4.27 6.58
N GLU A 59 -10.59 -4.54 7.52
CA GLU A 59 -10.89 -3.61 8.61
C GLU A 59 -9.68 -3.42 9.54
N GLU A 60 -8.83 -4.44 9.71
CA GLU A 60 -7.67 -4.39 10.60
C GLU A 60 -6.61 -3.38 10.15
N LEU A 61 -6.70 -2.89 8.90
CA LEU A 61 -5.84 -1.81 8.43
C LEU A 61 -6.19 -0.47 9.07
N LEU A 62 -7.44 -0.27 9.46
CA LEU A 62 -7.98 0.99 9.93
C LEU A 62 -7.88 1.10 11.45
N ILE A 63 -7.30 2.19 11.94
CA ILE A 63 -7.30 2.49 13.36
C ILE A 63 -8.74 2.81 13.79
N GLY A 64 -9.28 2.00 14.71
CA GLY A 64 -10.67 2.12 15.18
C GLY A 64 -11.74 1.51 14.25
N GLY A 65 -11.32 0.78 13.20
CA GLY A 65 -12.21 0.08 12.28
C GLY A 65 -13.13 0.99 11.47
N PHE A 66 -14.17 0.40 10.85
CA PHE A 66 -15.17 1.17 10.09
C PHE A 66 -16.07 2.04 11.00
N ALA A 67 -16.17 1.69 12.28
CA ALA A 67 -17.02 2.37 13.26
C ALA A 67 -16.54 3.80 13.58
N SER A 68 -15.22 4.03 13.58
CA SER A 68 -14.64 5.34 13.93
C SER A 68 -15.07 6.46 12.95
N ARG A 69 -15.49 6.12 11.73
CA ARG A 69 -15.95 7.10 10.73
C ARG A 69 -17.19 7.89 11.13
N LYS A 70 -18.06 7.34 11.98
CA LYS A 70 -19.25 8.06 12.48
C LYS A 70 -18.87 9.29 13.30
N GLN A 71 -17.64 9.34 13.83
CA GLN A 71 -17.17 10.40 14.74
C GLN A 71 -16.42 11.54 14.03
N LYS A 72 -16.40 11.59 12.68
CA LYS A 72 -15.64 12.58 11.89
C LYS A 72 -14.15 12.67 12.25
N THR A 73 -13.60 11.63 12.88
CA THR A 73 -12.18 11.54 13.22
C THR A 73 -11.35 11.36 11.95
N LYS A 74 -10.10 11.86 11.99
CA LYS A 74 -9.16 11.69 10.87
C LYS A 74 -8.93 10.20 10.63
N LEU A 75 -9.02 9.79 9.36
CA LEU A 75 -8.80 8.41 8.96
C LEU A 75 -7.31 8.08 9.05
N MET A 76 -6.99 7.08 9.87
CA MET A 76 -5.63 6.64 10.15
C MET A 76 -5.52 5.13 9.95
N PHE A 77 -4.32 4.67 9.59
CA PHE A 77 -4.05 3.27 9.26
C PHE A 77 -2.89 2.74 10.10
N HIS A 78 -2.92 1.45 10.43
CA HIS A 78 -1.80 0.78 11.11
C HIS A 78 -0.70 0.44 10.09
N THR A 79 0.48 1.07 10.21
CA THR A 79 1.58 0.90 9.25
C THR A 79 1.97 -0.57 9.07
N GLN A 80 2.15 -1.29 10.18
CA GLN A 80 2.55 -2.70 10.14
C GLN A 80 1.50 -3.58 9.43
N LYS A 81 0.21 -3.35 9.69
CA LYS A 81 -0.88 -4.09 9.05
C LYS A 81 -0.97 -3.81 7.56
N VAL A 82 -0.75 -2.55 7.17
CA VAL A 82 -0.67 -2.17 5.75
C VAL A 82 0.49 -2.88 5.05
N LEU A 83 1.68 -2.93 5.67
CA LEU A 83 2.84 -3.64 5.10
C LEU A 83 2.60 -5.15 4.99
N GLU A 84 2.01 -5.77 6.01
CA GLU A 84 1.63 -7.19 5.99
C GLU A 84 0.64 -7.47 4.86
N TRP A 85 -0.40 -6.65 4.72
CA TRP A 85 -1.37 -6.76 3.65
C TRP A 85 -0.75 -6.62 2.26
N LEU A 86 0.12 -5.64 2.06
CA LEU A 86 0.82 -5.45 0.78
C LEU A 86 1.68 -6.67 0.41
N LYS A 87 2.38 -7.27 1.38
CA LYS A 87 3.14 -8.51 1.15
C LYS A 87 2.24 -9.66 0.66
N VAL A 88 1.01 -9.76 1.18
CA VAL A 88 0.05 -10.77 0.72
C VAL A 88 -0.44 -10.47 -0.69
N GLN A 89 -0.78 -9.22 -1.00
CA GLN A 89 -1.23 -8.81 -2.34
C GLN A 89 -0.16 -9.10 -3.42
N MET A 90 1.12 -8.83 -3.11
CA MET A 90 2.23 -9.13 -4.02
C MET A 90 2.41 -10.63 -4.27
N LYS A 91 2.18 -11.49 -3.27
CA LYS A 91 2.25 -12.95 -3.43
C LYS A 91 1.13 -13.46 -4.34
N THR A 92 -0.08 -12.93 -4.19
CA THR A 92 -1.23 -13.31 -5.02
C THR A 92 -1.09 -12.89 -6.48
N GLU A 93 -0.42 -11.75 -6.75
CA GLU A 93 -0.14 -11.32 -8.13
C GLU A 93 0.94 -12.19 -8.79
N ASN A 94 1.94 -12.65 -8.03
CA ASN A 94 2.98 -13.54 -8.55
C ASN A 94 2.46 -14.94 -8.87
N THR A 95 1.58 -15.51 -8.04
CA THR A 95 0.98 -16.83 -8.33
C THR A 95 -0.01 -16.78 -9.50
N ALA A 96 -0.74 -15.68 -9.68
CA ALA A 96 -1.58 -15.48 -10.87
C ALA A 96 -0.72 -15.38 -12.14
N GLY A 97 0.43 -14.69 -12.09
CA GLY A 97 1.36 -14.56 -13.22
C GLY A 97 2.06 -15.87 -13.61
N GLU A 98 2.31 -16.77 -12.67
CA GLU A 98 2.88 -18.11 -12.94
C GLU A 98 1.87 -19.06 -13.60
N PHE A 99 0.58 -18.94 -13.26
CA PHE A 99 -0.48 -19.75 -13.85
C PHE A 99 -0.64 -19.51 -15.37
N TYR A 100 -0.39 -18.28 -15.83
CA TYR A 100 -0.46 -17.94 -17.26
C TYR A 100 0.83 -18.25 -18.04
N LYS A 101 1.98 -18.45 -17.36
CA LYS A 101 3.24 -18.83 -18.03
C LYS A 101 3.41 -20.33 -18.24
N ASN A 102 2.70 -21.16 -17.47
CA ASN A 102 2.80 -22.61 -17.56
C ASN A 102 1.67 -23.27 -18.37
N ASN A 103 0.80 -22.48 -19.00
CA ASN A 103 -0.35 -22.95 -19.78
C ASN A 103 -0.39 -22.41 -21.23
N PHE A 104 0.72 -21.82 -21.71
CA PHE A 104 0.91 -21.40 -23.11
C PHE A 104 2.33 -21.71 -23.57
#